data_AF-A0A533S290-F1
#
_entry.id   AF-A0A533S290-F1
#
_cell.length_a   1.000
_cell.length_b   1.000
_cell.length_c   1.000
_cell.angle_alpha   90.00
_cell.angle_beta   90.00
_cell.angle_gamma   90.00
#
_symmetry.space_group_name_H-M   'P 1'
#
loop_
_entity.id
_entity.type
_entity.pdbx_description
1 polymer ?
#
loop_
_entity_poly.entity_id
_entity_poly.type
_entity_poly.pdbx_seq_one_letter_code
_entity_poly.pdbx_strand_id
1 'polypeptide(L)'
;MKQIQAFIIGLLVISTFAGTVHAIDIETLDKISVHMPKAKVHALLGAPEEVLELGNGLTAEIYKVSNAEPMIGAGCIYQDNRQLAGQAFVFEGLLHKEAAERLVKHGFRVIEEIEGTYRLAGKDDDTGKPLVAQVALDNGMTVIMTFEKDFHEQWSK
;
A
#
# COMPACT_ATOMS: atom_id res chain seq x y z
N MET A 1 -5.99 5.32 11.51
CA MET A 1 -7.30 4.59 11.48
C MET A 1 -8.24 5.13 10.42
N LYS A 2 -8.69 6.40 10.46
CA LYS A 2 -9.64 6.94 9.45
C LYS A 2 -9.17 6.82 7.99
N GLN A 3 -7.88 7.03 7.71
CA GLN A 3 -7.36 6.97 6.33
C GLN A 3 -7.19 5.53 5.82
N ILE A 4 -6.88 4.57 6.69
CA ILE A 4 -6.87 3.14 6.36
C ILE A 4 -8.29 2.68 6.01
N GLN A 5 -9.29 3.09 6.81
CA GLN A 5 -10.69 2.81 6.50
C GLN A 5 -11.13 3.44 5.18
N ALA A 6 -10.74 4.68 4.88
CA ALA A 6 -11.04 5.31 3.59
C ALA A 6 -10.44 4.55 2.41
N PHE A 7 -9.17 4.12 2.53
CA PHE A 7 -8.48 3.33 1.52
C PHE A 7 -9.18 1.98 1.26
N ILE A 8 -9.59 1.30 2.33
CA ILE A 8 -10.25 -0.01 2.25
C ILE A 8 -11.67 0.09 1.72
N ILE A 9 -12.41 1.14 2.10
CA ILE A 9 -13.73 1.41 1.56
C ILE A 9 -13.66 1.62 0.05
N GLY A 10 -12.70 2.41 -0.45
CA GLY A 10 -12.49 2.55 -1.90
C GLY A 10 -12.22 1.20 -2.57
N LEU A 11 -11.29 0.42 -2.01
CA LEU A 11 -10.96 -0.91 -2.53
C LEU A 11 -12.18 -1.87 -2.59
N LEU A 12 -13.09 -1.80 -1.60
CA LEU A 12 -14.33 -2.58 -1.58
C LEU A 12 -15.38 -2.10 -2.60
N VAL A 13 -15.45 -0.79 -2.89
CA VAL A 13 -16.36 -0.24 -3.90
C VAL A 13 -15.99 -0.75 -5.30
N ILE A 14 -14.70 -0.95 -5.56
CA ILE A 14 -14.15 -1.42 -6.85
C ILE A 14 -14.57 -2.86 -7.20
N SER A 15 -14.92 -3.71 -6.23
CA SER A 15 -15.46 -5.06 -6.48
C SER A 15 -16.80 -5.06 -7.23
N THR A 16 -17.50 -3.91 -7.30
CA THR A 16 -18.86 -3.83 -7.87
C THR A 16 -18.93 -3.21 -9.27
N PHE A 17 -17.87 -2.57 -9.75
CA PHE A 17 -17.84 -1.95 -11.08
C PHE A 17 -17.06 -2.81 -12.08
N ALA A 18 -17.79 -3.40 -13.03
CA ALA A 18 -17.26 -4.10 -14.19
C ALA A 18 -16.80 -3.09 -15.27
N GLY A 19 -15.77 -2.31 -14.95
CA GLY A 19 -15.03 -1.52 -15.94
C GLY A 19 -13.88 -2.34 -16.54
N THR A 20 -13.54 -2.11 -17.80
CA THR A 20 -12.43 -2.75 -18.54
C THR A 20 -11.04 -2.25 -18.10
N VAL A 21 -10.83 -2.03 -16.80
CA VAL A 21 -9.51 -1.66 -16.30
C VAL A 21 -8.67 -2.93 -16.21
N HIS A 22 -7.46 -2.86 -16.78
CA HIS A 22 -6.54 -3.98 -16.80
C HIS A 22 -6.02 -4.24 -15.39
N ALA A 23 -6.35 -5.40 -14.84
CA ALA A 23 -5.69 -5.86 -13.63
C ALA A 23 -4.18 -6.01 -13.91
N ILE A 24 -3.36 -5.47 -13.01
CA ILE A 24 -1.90 -5.51 -13.13
C ILE A 24 -1.37 -6.85 -12.60
N ASP A 25 -0.26 -7.34 -13.17
CA ASP A 25 0.46 -8.48 -12.63
C ASP A 25 1.47 -8.03 -11.54
N ILE A 26 1.84 -8.97 -10.66
CA ILE A 26 2.76 -8.70 -9.56
C ILE A 26 4.17 -8.32 -10.03
N GLU A 27 4.62 -8.83 -11.18
CA GLU A 27 5.95 -8.54 -11.75
C GLU A 27 6.07 -7.08 -12.23
N THR A 28 4.95 -6.50 -12.66
CA THR A 28 4.86 -5.10 -13.06
C THR A 28 4.76 -4.20 -11.83
N LEU A 29 4.03 -4.63 -10.80
CA LEU A 29 3.95 -3.94 -9.52
C LEU A 29 5.30 -3.89 -8.79
N ASP A 30 6.10 -4.95 -8.88
CA ASP A 30 7.46 -5.06 -8.30
C ASP A 30 8.42 -3.97 -8.83
N LYS A 31 8.14 -3.42 -10.01
CA LYS A 31 8.95 -2.34 -10.60
C LYS A 31 8.63 -0.96 -10.02
N ILE A 32 7.63 -0.85 -9.14
CA ILE A 32 7.19 0.39 -8.53
C ILE A 32 7.91 0.58 -7.20
N SER A 33 8.75 1.60 -7.16
CA SER A 33 9.49 1.98 -5.96
C SER A 33 9.04 3.34 -5.44
N VAL A 34 9.14 3.53 -4.13
CA VAL A 34 8.92 4.83 -3.48
C VAL A 34 9.82 5.90 -4.11
N HIS A 35 9.33 7.14 -4.15
CA HIS A 35 9.89 8.27 -4.90
C HIS A 35 9.75 8.23 -6.42
N MET A 36 9.14 7.20 -6.99
CA MET A 36 8.84 7.21 -8.42
C MET A 36 7.90 8.37 -8.77
N PRO A 37 8.17 9.16 -9.83
CA PRO A 37 7.24 10.17 -10.31
C PRO A 37 5.93 9.53 -10.75
N LYS A 38 4.79 10.18 -10.45
CA LYS A 38 3.46 9.68 -10.81
C LYS A 38 3.32 9.32 -12.30
N ALA A 39 3.85 10.16 -13.19
CA ALA A 39 3.84 9.90 -14.63
C ALA A 39 4.57 8.58 -15.01
N LYS A 40 5.63 8.23 -14.27
CA LYS A 40 6.35 6.97 -14.49
C LYS A 40 5.58 5.77 -13.92
N VAL A 41 4.89 5.94 -12.79
CA VAL A 41 3.97 4.93 -12.26
C VAL A 41 2.86 4.63 -13.27
N HIS A 42 2.21 5.67 -13.82
CA HIS A 42 1.17 5.51 -14.87
C HIS A 42 1.70 4.89 -16.15
N ALA A 43 2.95 5.17 -16.53
CA ALA A 43 3.57 4.54 -17.69
C ALA A 43 3.78 3.01 -17.50
N LEU A 44 3.89 2.55 -16.25
CA LEU A 44 4.06 1.14 -15.90
C LEU A 44 2.74 0.43 -15.62
N LEU A 45 1.88 1.03 -14.80
CA LEU A 45 0.64 0.43 -14.32
C LEU A 45 -0.59 0.77 -15.17
N GLY A 46 -0.50 1.78 -16.03
CA GLY A 46 -1.66 2.33 -16.73
C GLY A 46 -2.49 3.25 -15.84
N ALA A 47 -3.77 3.39 -16.17
CA ALA A 47 -4.71 4.19 -15.40
C ALA A 47 -5.23 3.41 -14.19
N PRO A 48 -5.35 4.05 -13.00
CA PRO A 48 -5.93 3.41 -11.84
C PRO A 48 -7.45 3.23 -11.98
N GLU A 49 -7.98 2.22 -11.30
CA GLU A 49 -9.40 1.96 -11.15
C GLU A 49 -10.09 3.06 -10.34
N GLU A 50 -9.43 3.55 -9.30
CA GLU A 50 -9.96 4.59 -8.43
C GLU A 50 -8.86 5.51 -7.92
N VAL A 51 -9.24 6.77 -7.67
CA VAL A 51 -8.40 7.75 -7.00
C VAL A 51 -9.14 8.25 -5.76
N LEU A 52 -8.53 8.04 -4.59
CA LEU A 52 -9.07 8.40 -3.28
C LEU A 52 -8.30 9.60 -2.73
N GLU A 53 -9.02 10.58 -2.22
CA GLU A 53 -8.45 11.65 -1.41
C GLU A 53 -8.34 11.17 0.04
N LEU A 54 -7.13 10.98 0.55
CA LEU A 54 -6.87 10.56 1.94
C LEU A 54 -6.82 11.76 2.91
N GLY A 55 -6.82 12.98 2.39
CA GLY A 55 -6.70 14.22 3.15
C GLY A 55 -5.25 14.67 3.32
N ASN A 56 -5.04 15.90 3.80
CA ASN A 56 -3.71 16.51 3.98
C ASN A 56 -2.84 16.51 2.70
N GLY A 57 -3.46 16.65 1.52
CA GLY A 57 -2.76 16.65 0.23
C GLY A 57 -2.33 15.25 -0.25
N LEU A 58 -2.80 14.19 0.40
CA LEU A 58 -2.53 12.82 0.00
C LEU A 58 -3.64 12.25 -0.89
N THR A 59 -3.19 11.62 -1.97
CA THR A 59 -4.06 10.85 -2.86
C THR A 59 -3.58 9.41 -2.94
N ALA A 60 -4.52 8.46 -2.99
CA ALA A 60 -4.22 7.07 -3.24
C ALA A 60 -4.86 6.64 -4.55
N GLU A 61 -4.06 6.07 -5.43
CA GLU A 61 -4.53 5.42 -6.65
C GLU A 61 -4.61 3.92 -6.44
N ILE A 62 -5.74 3.32 -6.77
CA ILE A 62 -6.03 1.92 -6.50
C ILE A 62 -5.98 1.13 -7.80
N TYR A 63 -5.31 -0.02 -7.75
CA TYR A 63 -5.10 -0.94 -8.85
C TYR A 63 -5.61 -2.34 -8.49
N LYS A 64 -6.35 -3.00 -9.38
CA LYS A 64 -6.65 -4.44 -9.22
C LYS A 64 -5.42 -5.25 -9.58
N VAL A 65 -5.15 -6.30 -8.81
CA VAL A 65 -4.05 -7.23 -9.11
C VAL A 65 -4.63 -8.56 -9.61
N SER A 66 -4.01 -9.15 -10.62
CA SER A 66 -4.37 -10.46 -11.17
C SER A 66 -3.29 -11.51 -10.91
N ASN A 67 -3.71 -12.78 -10.82
CA ASN A 67 -2.82 -13.94 -10.66
C ASN A 67 -1.85 -13.84 -9.46
N ALA A 68 -2.29 -13.19 -8.38
CA ALA A 68 -1.49 -12.94 -7.20
C ALA A 68 -2.23 -13.30 -5.90
N GLU A 69 -3.19 -14.23 -5.95
CA GLU A 69 -3.95 -14.64 -4.77
C GLU A 69 -3.01 -14.99 -3.60
N PRO A 70 -3.30 -14.52 -2.37
CA PRO A 70 -4.54 -13.88 -1.93
C PRO A 70 -4.57 -12.34 -2.09
N MET A 71 -3.63 -11.75 -2.82
CA MET A 71 -3.62 -10.31 -3.08
C MET A 71 -4.72 -9.92 -4.08
N ILE A 72 -5.54 -8.95 -3.71
CA ILE A 72 -6.70 -8.51 -4.50
C ILE A 72 -6.54 -7.08 -5.05
N GLY A 73 -5.61 -6.30 -4.50
CA GLY A 73 -5.37 -4.95 -4.97
C GLY A 73 -4.13 -4.31 -4.39
N ALA A 74 -3.67 -3.27 -5.10
CA ALA A 74 -2.53 -2.45 -4.72
C ALA A 74 -2.92 -0.97 -4.72
N GLY A 75 -2.24 -0.17 -3.92
CA GLY A 75 -2.40 1.26 -3.82
C GLY A 75 -1.08 1.98 -4.02
N CYS A 76 -1.10 3.06 -4.79
CA CYS A 76 0.01 4.01 -4.92
C CYS A 76 -0.39 5.31 -4.21
N ILE A 77 0.34 5.69 -3.15
CA ILE A 77 0.03 6.85 -2.31
C ILE A 77 0.96 7.98 -2.68
N TYR A 78 0.41 9.13 -3.04
CA TYR A 78 1.14 10.29 -3.50
C TYR A 78 0.98 11.47 -2.55
N GLN A 79 2.06 12.21 -2.37
CA GLN A 79 2.04 13.54 -1.75
C GLN A 79 1.98 14.62 -2.82
N ASP A 80 1.09 15.60 -2.63
CA ASP A 80 0.87 16.73 -3.54
C ASP A 80 0.66 16.31 -5.00
N ASN A 81 0.15 15.09 -5.20
CA ASN A 81 -0.12 14.48 -6.49
C ASN A 81 1.11 14.38 -7.44
N ARG A 82 2.33 14.37 -6.90
CA ARG A 82 3.58 14.43 -7.71
C ARG A 82 4.41 13.16 -7.62
N GLN A 83 4.71 12.74 -6.41
CA GLN A 83 5.71 11.70 -6.16
C GLN A 83 5.13 10.62 -5.25
N LEU A 84 5.43 9.37 -5.57
CA LEU A 84 5.03 8.23 -4.76
C LEU A 84 5.69 8.31 -3.38
N ALA A 85 4.87 8.45 -2.35
CA ALA A 85 5.29 8.55 -0.95
C ALA A 85 5.14 7.22 -0.21
N GLY A 86 4.27 6.34 -0.72
CA GLY A 86 4.07 5.01 -0.17
C GLY A 86 3.28 4.10 -1.10
N GLN A 87 3.21 2.83 -0.72
CA GLN A 87 2.42 1.80 -1.38
C GLN A 87 1.49 1.15 -0.36
N ALA A 88 0.42 0.56 -0.85
CA ALA A 88 -0.48 -0.26 -0.07
C ALA A 88 -0.78 -1.55 -0.83
N PHE A 89 -0.95 -2.64 -0.10
CA PHE A 89 -1.23 -3.96 -0.64
C PHE A 89 -2.36 -4.56 0.18
N VAL A 90 -3.42 -5.02 -0.49
CA VAL A 90 -4.57 -5.62 0.17
C VAL A 90 -4.67 -7.09 -0.18
N PHE A 91 -4.76 -7.88 0.87
CA PHE A 91 -4.89 -9.33 0.81
C PHE A 91 -6.23 -9.73 1.41
N GLU A 92 -6.89 -10.67 0.75
CA GLU A 92 -8.04 -11.34 1.33
C GLU A 92 -7.60 -12.23 2.51
N GLY A 93 -8.34 -12.15 3.62
CA GLY A 93 -8.12 -13.00 4.79
C GLY A 93 -7.29 -12.38 5.92
N LEU A 94 -7.19 -13.16 7.00
CA LEU A 94 -6.60 -12.77 8.28
C LEU A 94 -5.10 -13.09 8.32
N LEU A 95 -4.31 -12.44 7.47
CA LEU A 95 -2.87 -12.70 7.26
C LEU A 95 -1.94 -11.70 7.95
N HIS A 96 -2.48 -10.72 8.66
CA HIS A 96 -1.75 -9.62 9.29
C HIS A 96 -0.59 -10.06 10.20
N LYS A 97 -0.78 -11.12 11.00
CA LYS A 97 0.28 -11.64 11.88
C LYS A 97 1.40 -12.30 11.06
N GLU A 98 1.05 -13.19 10.14
CA GLU A 98 1.99 -13.89 9.26
C GLU A 98 2.77 -12.89 8.39
N ALA A 99 2.11 -11.85 7.90
CA ALA A 99 2.73 -10.77 7.15
C ALA A 99 3.76 -10.00 8.00
N ALA A 100 3.40 -9.62 9.23
CA ALA A 100 4.33 -8.97 10.14
C ALA A 100 5.54 -9.86 10.46
N GLU A 101 5.31 -11.15 10.75
CA GLU A 101 6.39 -12.12 10.99
C GLU A 101 7.30 -12.30 9.77
N ARG A 102 6.74 -12.27 8.56
CA ARG A 102 7.51 -12.35 7.32
C ARG A 102 8.36 -11.11 7.12
N LEU A 103 7.84 -9.91 7.36
CA LEU A 103 8.62 -8.67 7.31
C LEU A 103 9.79 -8.71 8.30
N VAL A 104 9.58 -9.24 9.52
CA VAL A 104 10.65 -9.43 10.50
C VAL A 104 11.73 -10.38 9.98
N LYS A 105 11.35 -11.49 9.34
CA LYS A 105 12.32 -12.41 8.69
C LYS A 105 13.13 -11.72 7.59
N HIS A 106 12.58 -10.69 6.95
CA HIS A 106 13.25 -9.87 5.95
C HIS A 106 13.98 -8.64 6.54
N GLY A 107 14.20 -8.59 7.85
CA GLY A 107 15.05 -7.59 8.50
C GLY A 107 14.32 -6.34 8.99
N PHE A 108 12.99 -6.28 8.87
CA PHE A 108 12.20 -5.27 9.56
C PHE A 108 12.18 -5.53 11.07
N ARG A 109 11.95 -4.48 11.85
CA ARG A 109 11.81 -4.54 13.31
C ARG A 109 10.46 -3.98 13.71
N VAL A 110 9.71 -4.72 14.52
CA VAL A 110 8.48 -4.19 15.13
C VAL A 110 8.86 -3.03 16.05
N ILE A 111 8.28 -1.86 15.78
CA ILE A 111 8.45 -0.66 16.60
C ILE A 111 7.20 -0.36 17.43
N GLU A 112 6.04 -0.91 17.03
CA GLU A 112 4.80 -0.80 17.77
C GLU A 112 3.85 -1.95 17.39
N GLU A 113 3.07 -2.41 18.36
CA GLU A 113 1.95 -3.33 18.16
C GLU A 113 0.76 -2.85 19.02
N ILE A 114 -0.35 -2.49 18.38
CA ILE A 114 -1.58 -2.06 19.06
C ILE A 114 -2.76 -2.80 18.45
N GLU A 115 -3.49 -3.57 19.27
CA GLU A 115 -4.73 -4.24 18.87
C GLU A 115 -4.60 -5.07 17.57
N GLY A 116 -3.46 -5.76 17.38
CA GLY A 116 -3.19 -6.57 16.18
C GLY A 116 -2.79 -5.76 14.94
N THR A 117 -2.64 -4.44 15.06
CA THR A 117 -1.95 -3.60 14.07
C THR A 117 -0.47 -3.55 14.40
N TYR A 118 0.38 -3.88 13.42
CA TYR A 118 1.83 -3.84 13.56
C TYR A 118 2.40 -2.64 12.83
N ARG A 119 3.31 -1.93 13.48
CA ARG A 119 4.17 -0.93 12.86
C ARG A 119 5.60 -1.46 12.88
N LEU A 120 6.22 -1.53 11.71
CA LEU A 120 7.57 -2.07 11.56
C LEU A 120 8.47 -1.05 10.85
N ALA A 121 9.71 -0.94 11.29
CA ALA A 121 10.74 -0.14 10.63
C ALA A 121 11.77 -1.05 9.96
N GLY A 122 12.12 -0.74 8.72
CA GLY A 122 13.09 -1.51 7.95
C GLY A 122 13.80 -0.64 6.93
N LYS A 123 14.34 -1.30 5.91
CA LYS A 123 14.91 -0.64 4.74
C LYS A 123 14.28 -1.22 3.49
N ASP A 124 14.08 -0.36 2.51
CA ASP A 124 13.86 -0.74 1.13
C ASP A 124 15.06 -1.57 0.66
N ASP A 125 14.81 -2.76 0.12
CA ASP A 125 15.83 -3.66 -0.38
C ASP A 125 16.40 -3.25 -1.75
N ASP A 126 15.64 -2.49 -2.55
CA ASP A 126 16.10 -1.90 -3.81
C ASP A 126 16.94 -0.64 -3.57
N THR A 127 16.49 0.24 -2.67
CA THR A 127 17.10 1.57 -2.50
C THR A 127 17.96 1.71 -1.25
N GLY A 128 17.85 0.80 -0.29
CA GLY A 128 18.50 0.86 1.02
C GLY A 128 17.95 1.94 1.95
N LYS A 129 16.94 2.70 1.52
CA LYS A 129 16.36 3.82 2.26
C LYS A 129 15.48 3.33 3.41
N PRO A 130 15.37 4.08 4.52
CA PRO A 130 14.49 3.73 5.61
C PRO A 130 13.01 3.69 5.17
N LEU A 131 12.31 2.62 5.53
CA LEU A 131 10.88 2.46 5.31
C LEU A 131 10.16 2.16 6.64
N VAL A 132 8.90 2.58 6.71
CA VAL A 132 7.95 2.13 7.72
C VAL A 132 6.87 1.30 7.04
N ALA A 133 6.66 0.09 7.53
CA ALA A 133 5.54 -0.76 7.15
C ALA A 133 4.48 -0.74 8.25
N GLN A 134 3.22 -0.58 7.88
CA GLN A 134 2.07 -0.76 8.74
C GLN A 134 1.27 -1.95 8.24
N VAL A 135 1.04 -2.93 9.10
CA VAL A 135 0.21 -4.11 8.81
C VAL A 135 -1.02 -4.03 9.69
N ALA A 136 -2.18 -3.93 9.09
CA ALA A 136 -3.46 -3.81 9.78
C ALA A 136 -4.45 -4.87 9.30
N LEU A 137 -5.39 -5.20 10.17
CA LEU A 137 -6.57 -5.97 9.82
C LEU A 137 -7.78 -5.03 9.78
N ASP A 138 -8.58 -5.12 8.73
CA ASP A 138 -9.85 -4.40 8.65
C ASP A 138 -10.83 -5.18 7.77
N ASN A 139 -12.07 -5.32 8.23
CA ASN A 139 -13.15 -6.02 7.51
C ASN A 139 -12.78 -7.42 6.96
N GLY A 140 -11.96 -8.17 7.71
CA GLY A 140 -11.52 -9.52 7.31
C GLY A 140 -10.41 -9.55 6.26
N MET A 141 -9.88 -8.38 5.88
CA MET A 141 -8.76 -8.22 4.96
C MET A 141 -7.51 -7.76 5.70
N THR A 142 -6.36 -8.16 5.17
CA THR A 142 -5.06 -7.68 5.63
C THR A 142 -4.57 -6.58 4.71
N VAL A 143 -4.23 -5.43 5.28
CA VAL A 143 -3.66 -4.30 4.55
C VAL A 143 -2.24 -4.06 5.03
N ILE A 144 -1.32 -4.06 4.09
CA ILE A 144 0.08 -3.70 4.30
C ILE A 144 0.31 -2.37 3.62
N MET A 145 0.72 -1.35 4.35
CA MET A 145 1.13 -0.07 3.81
C MET A 145 2.63 0.12 4.05
N THR A 146 3.36 0.59 3.05
CA THR A 146 4.78 0.93 3.17
C THR A 146 4.96 2.40 2.82
N PHE A 147 5.76 3.10 3.61
CA PHE A 147 6.01 4.52 3.45
C PHE A 147 7.49 4.80 3.58
N GLU A 148 7.95 5.82 2.86
CA GLU A 148 9.20 6.48 3.22
C GLU A 148 9.14 6.95 4.68
N LYS A 149 10.23 6.75 5.42
CA LYS A 149 10.23 7.00 6.86
C LYS A 149 10.02 8.48 7.20
N ASP A 150 10.72 9.40 6.54
CA ASP A 150 10.61 10.82 6.85
C ASP A 150 9.20 11.34 6.51
N PHE A 151 8.62 10.87 5.41
CA PHE A 151 7.23 11.08 5.04
C PHE A 151 6.27 10.55 6.11
N HIS A 152 6.46 9.30 6.56
CA HIS A 152 5.63 8.70 7.59
C HIS A 152 5.73 9.46 8.92
N GLU A 153 6.91 9.90 9.33
CA GLU A 153 7.12 10.66 10.57
C GLU A 153 6.49 12.06 10.52
N GLN A 154 6.39 12.66 9.34
CA GLN A 154 5.65 13.92 9.15
C GLN A 154 4.13 13.69 9.18
N TRP A 155 3.67 12.56 8.65
CA TRP A 155 2.25 12.25 8.53
C TRP A 155 1.62 11.59 9.76
N SER A 156 2.40 10.87 10.58
CA SER A 156 1.92 10.15 11.77
C SER A 156 1.85 11.00 13.05
N LYS A 157 2.11 12.32 12.94
CA LYS A 157 1.93 13.32 14.00
C LYS A 157 0.54 13.93 13.93
#